data_AF-A0A9W4E4U9-F1
#
_entry.id   AF-A0A9W4E4U9-F1
#
_cell.length_a   1.000
_cell.length_b   1.000
_cell.length_c   1.000
_cell.angle_alpha   90.00
_cell.angle_beta   90.00
_cell.angle_gamma   90.00
#
_symmetry.space_group_name_H-M   'P 1'
#
loop_
_entity.id
_entity.type
_entity.pdbx_description
1 polymer ?
#
loop_
_entity_poly.entity_id
_entity_poly.type
_entity_poly.pdbx_seq_one_letter_code
_entity_poly.pdbx_strand_id
1 'polypeptide(L)'
;MPPTRTGRAGARRRTWTALGAAFSTAAALTVSLASASPAAAATSQFTGAGSGRCLDVTGNTDTLGSLLEIWDCNGQPNQQFEATSAGELRTFNGTRCLDAYDNGTSPGTAVDIWSCNGQQNQKWQVNSNGTITGVQSGLCLDVDHAGTANGTRVTLWTCNGQSNQRWTSGGSSGTGSTLVVDASSVVRPVTHVGSGTLDGLKDETTPPASVVVPLHLNQIRQAPPGTQHRPNGYPVPVGDAMKVSATAMQAGAKMTVNMADYLDGFPYNWPGWTGWLADVDSMTAAVKARPDVTNINAFEPWNEPDWTWPSAAGSFTDGWTRTVQQVRKTLPDMPILGPSISYLNLDWMRNFLTAAKASGTLPDVICWHELGGWKNVTNDVQAYRSLEQQLGISARPISIDEYATTSEIDVPSSTNHYVAQFERDGVRDAERAFWYEAGTLNGLLYNNQPTASYWMYKWYGDQTGNVVKVTPTQNQDGVAAYDSGQKTFSLVFGGESGSNTVKVSGLGAMGSSVTATLRYVPGSGRTTNVASATTLSSAAYPVTDGTVTFPVPDEDPSGAYQLVLTPR
;
A
#
# COMPACT_ATOMS: atom_id res chain seq x y z
N MET A 1 -36.49 88.50 -41.16
CA MET A 1 -37.92 88.82 -40.99
C MET A 1 -38.72 87.51 -41.04
N PRO A 2 -39.84 87.40 -40.28
CA PRO A 2 -40.34 86.19 -39.59
C PRO A 2 -41.32 85.36 -40.49
N PRO A 3 -42.13 84.34 -40.06
CA PRO A 3 -42.47 83.90 -38.68
C PRO A 3 -42.74 82.37 -38.40
N THR A 4 -42.77 82.02 -37.09
CA THR A 4 -43.68 81.11 -36.27
C THR A 4 -44.30 79.81 -36.82
N ARG A 5 -44.64 78.72 -36.09
CA ARG A 5 -44.57 78.22 -34.68
C ARG A 5 -45.07 76.73 -34.65
N THR A 6 -44.88 76.06 -33.50
CA THR A 6 -45.53 74.84 -32.91
C THR A 6 -44.58 73.62 -32.83
N GLY A 7 -44.45 72.83 -31.75
CA GLY A 7 -45.06 72.80 -30.41
C GLY A 7 -44.23 71.89 -29.45
N ARG A 8 -44.52 72.04 -28.15
CA ARG A 8 -44.03 71.40 -26.90
C ARG A 8 -44.15 69.84 -26.89
N ALA A 9 -43.54 69.03 -26.02
CA ALA A 9 -42.82 69.21 -24.75
C ALA A 9 -41.92 67.99 -24.44
N GLY A 10 -40.74 68.23 -23.87
CA GLY A 10 -39.98 67.26 -23.07
C GLY A 10 -39.81 67.80 -21.66
N ALA A 11 -40.29 67.08 -20.65
CA ALA A 11 -40.16 67.45 -19.25
C ALA A 11 -39.16 66.53 -18.55
N ARG A 12 -38.07 67.13 -18.05
CA ARG A 12 -37.17 66.57 -17.03
C ARG A 12 -37.93 66.40 -15.71
N ARG A 13 -37.55 65.41 -14.90
CA ARG A 13 -37.21 65.60 -13.46
C ARG A 13 -36.77 64.30 -12.75
N ARG A 14 -35.60 64.43 -12.10
CA ARG A 14 -35.25 64.00 -10.73
C ARG A 14 -35.55 62.55 -10.32
N THR A 15 -34.49 61.75 -10.24
CA THR A 15 -34.44 60.50 -9.47
C THR A 15 -34.18 60.78 -8.00
N TRP A 16 -35.07 60.28 -7.14
CA TRP A 16 -34.91 60.14 -5.70
C TRP A 16 -34.35 58.75 -5.37
N THR A 17 -33.57 58.68 -4.31
CA THR A 17 -33.08 57.47 -3.64
C THR A 17 -34.22 56.58 -3.12
N ALA A 18 -34.11 55.27 -3.33
CA ALA A 18 -34.75 54.25 -2.51
C ALA A 18 -33.86 52.98 -2.46
N LEU A 19 -33.59 52.52 -1.23
CA LEU A 19 -33.01 51.22 -0.93
C LEU A 19 -33.97 50.08 -1.34
N GLY A 20 -33.42 48.89 -1.63
CA GLY A 20 -34.13 47.64 -1.33
C GLY A 20 -33.93 46.49 -2.31
N ALA A 21 -33.21 45.47 -1.82
CA ALA A 21 -33.26 44.06 -2.20
C ALA A 21 -32.69 43.63 -3.57
N ALA A 22 -31.41 43.24 -3.55
CA ALA A 22 -30.88 42.24 -4.48
C ALA A 22 -31.31 40.84 -3.99
N PHE A 23 -32.12 40.14 -4.78
CA PHE A 23 -32.38 38.72 -4.58
C PHE A 23 -31.16 37.92 -5.04
N SER A 24 -30.34 37.50 -4.07
CA SER A 24 -29.35 36.44 -4.29
C SER A 24 -30.06 35.09 -4.22
N THR A 25 -30.17 34.40 -5.34
CA THR A 25 -30.55 32.98 -5.37
C THR A 25 -29.41 32.16 -4.79
N ALA A 26 -29.48 31.84 -3.50
CA ALA A 26 -28.63 30.83 -2.89
C ALA A 26 -29.11 29.45 -3.37
N ALA A 27 -28.34 28.79 -4.24
CA ALA A 27 -28.47 27.35 -4.43
C ALA A 27 -28.01 26.69 -3.12
N ALA A 28 -28.94 26.13 -2.36
CA ALA A 28 -28.63 25.37 -1.17
C ALA A 28 -27.87 24.11 -1.57
N LEU A 29 -26.57 24.09 -1.32
CA LEU A 29 -25.74 22.89 -1.39
C LEU A 29 -26.14 22.02 -0.19
N THR A 30 -26.96 21.00 -0.42
CA THR A 30 -27.20 19.97 0.60
C THR A 30 -25.95 19.12 0.70
N VAL A 31 -25.08 19.45 1.67
CA VAL A 31 -24.03 18.56 2.13
C VAL A 31 -24.72 17.35 2.77
N SER A 32 -24.80 16.24 2.04
CA SER A 32 -25.04 14.96 2.69
C SER A 32 -23.80 14.64 3.50
N LEU A 33 -23.88 14.85 4.81
CA LEU A 33 -22.98 14.23 5.77
C LEU A 33 -23.22 12.72 5.66
N ALA A 34 -22.43 12.05 4.82
CA ALA A 34 -22.26 10.62 4.97
C ALA A 34 -21.72 10.41 6.39
N SER A 35 -22.55 9.83 7.25
CA SER A 35 -22.12 9.36 8.56
C SER A 35 -20.99 8.37 8.33
N ALA A 36 -19.76 8.80 8.60
CA ALA A 36 -18.63 7.90 8.72
C ALA A 36 -19.03 6.83 9.74
N SER A 37 -19.03 5.56 9.33
CA SER A 37 -19.00 4.47 10.30
C SER A 37 -17.84 4.75 11.25
N PRO A 38 -18.03 4.74 12.57
CA PRO A 38 -16.91 4.87 13.49
C PRO A 38 -15.89 3.79 13.14
N ALA A 39 -14.64 4.18 12.97
CA ALA A 39 -13.53 3.23 12.97
C ALA A 39 -13.72 2.32 14.19
N ALA A 40 -13.71 1.00 13.99
CA ALA A 40 -13.75 0.07 15.11
C ALA A 40 -12.63 0.47 16.09
N ALA A 41 -13.00 0.78 17.33
CA ALA A 41 -12.03 1.19 18.33
C ALA A 41 -11.02 0.06 18.53
N ALA A 42 -9.74 0.39 18.50
CA ALA A 42 -8.67 -0.58 18.63
C ALA A 42 -8.76 -1.27 20.01
N THR A 43 -8.96 -2.59 20.03
CA THR A 43 -8.86 -3.40 21.24
C THR A 43 -7.39 -3.68 21.55
N SER A 44 -7.02 -3.67 22.83
CA SER A 44 -5.68 -4.01 23.32
C SER A 44 -5.73 -5.15 24.33
N GLN A 45 -4.67 -5.96 24.39
CA GLN A 45 -4.43 -6.83 25.54
C GLN A 45 -3.64 -6.06 26.60
N PHE A 46 -3.91 -6.34 27.87
CA PHE A 46 -3.09 -5.82 28.98
C PHE A 46 -2.23 -6.93 29.55
N THR A 47 -0.92 -6.85 29.37
CA THR A 47 0.04 -7.84 29.90
C THR A 47 0.62 -7.35 31.22
N GLY A 48 0.51 -8.15 32.29
CA GLY A 48 1.05 -7.83 33.61
C GLY A 48 2.57 -7.94 33.64
N ALA A 49 3.27 -6.90 34.08
CA ALA A 49 4.74 -6.85 34.08
C ALA A 49 5.38 -7.85 35.06
N GLY A 50 4.65 -8.26 36.12
CA GLY A 50 5.13 -9.24 37.09
C GLY A 50 5.14 -10.69 36.58
N SER A 51 4.22 -11.04 35.68
CA SER A 51 3.99 -12.43 35.25
C SER A 51 4.18 -12.66 33.75
N GLY A 52 4.14 -11.60 32.92
CA GLY A 52 4.07 -11.71 31.47
C GLY A 52 2.72 -12.26 30.95
N ARG A 53 1.71 -12.38 31.82
CA ARG A 53 0.39 -12.93 31.50
C ARG A 53 -0.63 -11.83 31.26
N CYS A 54 -1.68 -12.14 30.52
CA CYS A 54 -2.70 -11.18 30.12
C CYS A 54 -3.80 -11.06 31.17
N LEU A 55 -4.36 -9.86 31.31
CA LEU A 55 -5.65 -9.63 31.96
C LEU A 55 -6.70 -10.47 31.21
N ASP A 56 -7.44 -11.28 31.94
CA ASP A 56 -8.28 -12.34 31.38
C ASP A 56 -9.60 -12.42 32.15
N VAL A 57 -10.72 -12.53 31.45
CA VAL A 57 -12.00 -12.91 32.08
C VAL A 57 -12.04 -14.44 32.23
N THR A 58 -12.06 -14.89 33.49
CA THR A 58 -11.98 -16.31 33.85
C THR A 58 -12.93 -17.16 33.01
N GLY A 59 -12.39 -18.17 32.33
CA GLY A 59 -13.16 -19.16 31.59
C GLY A 59 -13.69 -18.70 30.23
N ASN A 60 -13.23 -17.56 29.71
CA ASN A 60 -13.62 -17.00 28.41
C ASN A 60 -15.15 -16.95 28.21
N THR A 61 -15.85 -16.43 29.20
CA THR A 61 -17.31 -16.31 29.23
C THR A 61 -17.75 -14.85 29.39
N ASP A 62 -18.82 -14.46 28.69
CA ASP A 62 -19.43 -13.14 28.82
C ASP A 62 -20.52 -13.10 29.92
N THR A 63 -20.54 -14.10 30.81
CA THR A 63 -21.48 -14.17 31.93
C THR A 63 -21.21 -13.03 32.91
N LEU A 64 -22.24 -12.27 33.27
CA LEU A 64 -22.14 -11.15 34.22
C LEU A 64 -21.64 -11.64 35.58
N GLY A 65 -20.70 -10.90 36.17
CA GLY A 65 -20.06 -11.25 37.44
C GLY A 65 -18.87 -12.21 37.30
N SER A 66 -18.46 -12.56 36.07
CA SER A 66 -17.23 -13.33 35.86
C SER A 66 -16.02 -12.50 36.27
N LEU A 67 -15.19 -13.08 37.15
CA LEU A 67 -14.02 -12.40 37.71
C LEU A 67 -12.89 -12.27 36.70
N LEU A 68 -12.00 -11.32 36.97
CA LEU A 68 -10.75 -11.17 36.24
C LEU A 68 -9.63 -11.97 36.92
N GLU A 69 -8.79 -12.54 36.08
CA GLU A 69 -7.57 -13.26 36.44
C GLU A 69 -6.41 -12.86 35.51
N ILE A 70 -5.22 -13.37 35.82
CA ILE A 70 -4.16 -13.46 34.83
C ILE A 70 -4.12 -14.85 34.21
N TRP A 71 -3.99 -14.90 32.89
CA TRP A 71 -3.82 -16.13 32.14
C TRP A 71 -2.79 -15.95 31.03
N ASP A 72 -2.17 -17.04 30.57
CA ASP A 72 -1.27 -17.00 29.43
C ASP A 72 -1.94 -16.31 28.25
N CYS A 73 -1.24 -15.36 27.63
CA CYS A 73 -1.77 -14.59 26.53
C CYS A 73 -2.09 -15.49 25.34
N ASN A 74 -3.33 -15.46 24.88
CA ASN A 74 -3.85 -16.35 23.83
C ASN A 74 -4.71 -15.61 22.78
N GLY A 75 -4.86 -14.29 22.92
CA GLY A 75 -5.55 -13.43 21.96
C GLY A 75 -7.08 -13.57 21.93
N GLN A 76 -7.67 -14.42 22.78
CA GLN A 76 -9.11 -14.69 22.80
C GLN A 76 -9.92 -13.47 23.27
N PRO A 77 -11.22 -13.38 22.93
CA PRO A 77 -12.05 -12.21 23.24
C PRO A 77 -12.04 -11.76 24.71
N ASN A 78 -11.88 -12.70 25.65
CA ASN A 78 -11.79 -12.45 27.09
C ASN A 78 -10.49 -11.77 27.55
N GLN A 79 -9.51 -11.63 26.66
CA GLN A 79 -8.27 -10.91 26.90
C GLN A 79 -8.16 -9.61 26.08
N GLN A 80 -9.19 -9.26 25.32
CA GLN A 80 -9.23 -8.07 24.47
C GLN A 80 -10.05 -6.98 25.16
N PHE A 81 -9.45 -5.81 25.34
CA PHE A 81 -10.05 -4.67 26.03
C PHE A 81 -9.97 -3.40 25.18
N GLU A 82 -11.12 -2.81 24.88
CA GLU A 82 -11.26 -1.50 24.26
C GLU A 82 -11.27 -0.40 25.34
N ALA A 83 -10.33 0.53 25.29
CA ALA A 83 -10.37 1.73 26.13
C ALA A 83 -11.23 2.80 25.45
N THR A 84 -12.34 3.19 26.07
CA THR A 84 -13.27 4.17 25.49
C THR A 84 -12.96 5.59 25.96
N SER A 85 -13.40 6.59 25.19
CA SER A 85 -13.34 8.01 25.59
C SER A 85 -14.15 8.31 26.85
N ALA A 86 -15.10 7.44 27.21
CA ALA A 86 -15.87 7.52 28.44
C ALA A 86 -15.12 6.93 29.66
N GLY A 87 -13.86 6.50 29.50
CA GLY A 87 -13.03 5.92 30.54
C GLY A 87 -13.36 4.46 30.88
N GLU A 88 -14.04 3.72 29.99
CA GLU A 88 -14.36 2.31 30.24
C GLU A 88 -13.30 1.40 29.60
N LEU A 89 -13.06 0.24 30.19
CA LEU A 89 -12.35 -0.87 29.56
C LEU A 89 -13.38 -1.93 29.18
N ARG A 90 -13.69 -2.07 27.89
CA ARG A 90 -14.73 -2.97 27.40
C ARG A 90 -14.16 -4.23 26.77
N THR A 91 -14.71 -5.39 27.09
CA THR A 91 -14.29 -6.69 26.53
C THR A 91 -15.46 -7.38 25.81
N PHE A 92 -15.19 -8.51 25.16
CA PHE A 92 -16.15 -9.21 24.29
C PHE A 92 -16.81 -8.28 23.25
N ASN A 93 -15.98 -7.66 22.41
CA ASN A 93 -16.41 -6.73 21.35
C ASN A 93 -17.27 -5.56 21.86
N GLY A 94 -16.91 -5.00 23.02
CA GLY A 94 -17.58 -3.83 23.58
C GLY A 94 -18.85 -4.14 24.38
N THR A 95 -19.23 -5.41 24.55
CA THR A 95 -20.51 -5.80 25.17
C THR A 95 -20.45 -5.92 26.69
N ARG A 96 -19.25 -5.94 27.27
CA ARG A 96 -19.03 -6.05 28.73
C ARG A 96 -18.03 -5.00 29.18
N CYS A 97 -18.22 -4.47 30.38
CA CYS A 97 -17.33 -3.49 30.98
C CYS A 97 -16.59 -4.12 32.17
N LEU A 98 -15.30 -3.82 32.28
CA LEU A 98 -14.52 -4.06 33.49
C LEU A 98 -15.13 -3.26 34.64
N ASP A 99 -15.43 -3.92 35.75
CA ASP A 99 -16.24 -3.40 36.85
C ASP A 99 -15.55 -3.68 38.20
N ALA A 100 -15.50 -2.67 39.07
CA ALA A 100 -15.13 -2.86 40.46
C ALA A 100 -16.35 -3.39 41.23
N TYR A 101 -16.28 -4.67 41.60
CA TYR A 101 -17.40 -5.44 42.13
C TYR A 101 -18.17 -4.69 43.23
N ASP A 102 -19.49 -4.62 43.07
CA ASP A 102 -20.44 -4.01 44.02
C ASP A 102 -20.10 -2.55 44.37
N ASN A 103 -19.59 -1.76 43.41
CA ASN A 103 -19.11 -0.40 43.63
C ASN A 103 -18.04 -0.30 44.74
N GLY A 104 -17.26 -1.36 44.93
CA GLY A 104 -16.27 -1.44 45.99
C GLY A 104 -15.11 -0.46 45.80
N THR A 105 -14.71 0.20 46.89
CA THR A 105 -13.62 1.20 46.90
C THR A 105 -12.49 0.86 47.88
N SER A 106 -12.51 -0.34 48.46
CA SER A 106 -11.53 -0.78 49.46
C SER A 106 -10.47 -1.69 48.84
N PRO A 107 -9.22 -1.70 49.33
CA PRO A 107 -8.22 -2.68 48.93
C PRO A 107 -8.74 -4.11 49.15
N GLY A 108 -8.58 -4.96 48.14
CA GLY A 108 -9.11 -6.32 48.08
C GLY A 108 -10.46 -6.45 47.38
N THR A 109 -11.09 -5.35 46.94
CA THR A 109 -12.28 -5.41 46.07
C THR A 109 -11.94 -6.20 44.80
N ALA A 110 -12.74 -7.22 44.49
CA ALA A 110 -12.57 -8.00 43.26
C ALA A 110 -12.93 -7.15 42.03
N VAL A 111 -12.33 -7.50 40.89
CA VAL A 111 -12.69 -6.92 39.60
C VAL A 111 -13.39 -7.99 38.77
N ASP A 112 -14.55 -7.65 38.20
CA ASP A 112 -15.38 -8.52 37.38
C ASP A 112 -15.76 -7.86 36.05
N ILE A 113 -16.54 -8.58 35.24
CA ILE A 113 -17.23 -7.99 34.09
C ILE A 113 -18.71 -7.81 34.39
N TRP A 114 -19.24 -6.65 34.02
CA TRP A 114 -20.66 -6.33 34.16
C TRP A 114 -21.23 -5.68 32.90
N SER A 115 -22.55 -5.50 32.90
CA SER A 115 -23.24 -4.71 31.88
C SER A 115 -22.71 -3.27 31.91
N CYS A 116 -22.27 -2.76 30.77
CA CYS A 116 -21.84 -1.37 30.64
C CYS A 116 -22.99 -0.42 30.98
N ASN A 117 -22.88 0.27 32.12
CA ASN A 117 -23.94 1.10 32.68
C ASN A 117 -23.50 2.56 32.96
N GLY A 118 -22.23 2.88 32.66
CA GLY A 118 -21.67 4.22 32.79
C GLY A 118 -21.40 4.68 34.23
N GLN A 119 -21.57 3.81 35.23
CA GLN A 119 -21.27 4.12 36.63
C GLN A 119 -19.77 4.31 36.88
N GLN A 120 -19.44 4.97 37.99
CA GLN A 120 -18.07 5.36 38.34
C GLN A 120 -17.15 4.15 38.62
N ASN A 121 -17.70 3.03 39.12
CA ASN A 121 -16.98 1.79 39.35
C ASN A 121 -16.54 1.07 38.05
N GLN A 122 -17.02 1.51 36.88
CA GLN A 122 -16.61 1.03 35.55
C GLN A 122 -15.63 2.00 34.85
N LYS A 123 -15.18 3.03 35.56
CA LYS A 123 -14.29 4.05 35.01
C LYS A 123 -12.86 3.79 35.44
N TRP A 124 -11.98 3.73 34.47
CA TRP A 124 -10.58 3.34 34.60
C TRP A 124 -9.69 4.37 33.89
N GLN A 125 -8.56 4.67 34.51
CA GLN A 125 -7.53 5.49 33.93
C GLN A 125 -6.30 4.61 33.67
N VAL A 126 -5.98 4.42 32.39
CA VAL A 126 -4.74 3.76 31.95
C VAL A 126 -3.64 4.81 31.93
N ASN A 127 -2.64 4.65 32.79
CA ASN A 127 -1.59 5.64 33.02
C ASN A 127 -0.32 5.31 32.21
N SER A 128 0.41 6.34 31.79
CA SER A 128 1.67 6.19 31.03
C SER A 128 2.79 5.48 31.80
N ASN A 129 2.69 5.42 33.12
CA ASN A 129 3.62 4.66 33.96
C ASN A 129 3.27 3.15 34.01
N GLY A 130 2.21 2.71 33.33
CA GLY A 130 1.76 1.32 33.29
C GLY A 130 0.75 0.93 34.38
N THR A 131 0.30 1.81 35.27
CA THR A 131 -0.79 1.47 36.20
C THR A 131 -2.16 1.67 35.56
N ILE A 132 -3.13 0.80 35.86
CA ILE A 132 -4.54 1.03 35.56
C ILE A 132 -5.22 1.37 36.89
N THR A 133 -5.82 2.55 37.01
CA THR A 133 -6.43 3.02 38.27
C THR A 133 -7.94 3.16 38.13
N GLY A 134 -8.69 2.64 39.10
CA GLY A 134 -10.13 2.88 39.18
C GLY A 134 -10.39 4.35 39.49
N VAL A 135 -11.16 5.04 38.66
CA VAL A 135 -11.45 6.48 38.80
C VAL A 135 -12.24 6.74 40.10
N GLN A 136 -13.15 5.84 40.49
CA GLN A 136 -13.92 5.96 41.72
C GLN A 136 -13.08 5.75 42.99
N SER A 137 -12.23 4.73 43.00
CA SER A 137 -11.51 4.28 44.20
C SER A 137 -10.12 4.92 44.35
N GLY A 138 -9.51 5.36 43.25
CA GLY A 138 -8.10 5.75 43.18
C GLY A 138 -7.12 4.58 43.36
N LEU A 139 -7.61 3.34 43.41
CA LEU A 139 -6.82 2.13 43.60
C LEU A 139 -6.33 1.55 42.27
N CYS A 140 -5.25 0.79 42.31
CA CYS A 140 -4.63 0.17 41.14
C CYS A 140 -5.23 -1.22 40.88
N LEU A 141 -5.35 -1.58 39.61
CA LEU A 141 -5.59 -2.94 39.15
C LEU A 141 -4.37 -3.81 39.48
N ASP A 142 -4.54 -4.77 40.38
CA ASP A 142 -3.48 -5.50 41.08
C ASP A 142 -3.66 -7.00 40.92
N VAL A 143 -2.59 -7.72 40.54
CA VAL A 143 -2.56 -9.19 40.59
C VAL A 143 -2.35 -9.64 42.03
N ASP A 144 -3.36 -10.33 42.58
CA ASP A 144 -3.47 -10.64 44.00
C ASP A 144 -2.21 -11.34 44.54
N HIS A 145 -1.71 -10.85 45.68
CA HIS A 145 -0.47 -11.31 46.33
C HIS A 145 0.77 -11.36 45.42
N ALA A 146 0.80 -10.56 44.34
CA ALA A 146 1.82 -10.61 43.29
C ALA A 146 2.02 -12.02 42.70
N GLY A 147 0.97 -12.83 42.69
CA GLY A 147 1.02 -14.17 42.11
C GLY A 147 1.33 -14.13 40.61
N THR A 148 1.99 -15.16 40.12
CA THR A 148 2.42 -15.24 38.72
C THR A 148 1.79 -16.39 37.95
N ALA A 149 1.04 -17.27 38.60
CA ALA A 149 0.41 -18.43 37.99
C ALA A 149 -0.90 -18.08 37.27
N ASN A 150 -1.25 -18.84 36.23
CA ASN A 150 -2.58 -18.80 35.60
C ASN A 150 -3.68 -18.96 36.65
N GLY A 151 -4.73 -18.16 36.53
CA GLY A 151 -5.87 -18.15 37.47
C GLY A 151 -5.62 -17.35 38.74
N THR A 152 -4.48 -16.64 38.87
CA THR A 152 -4.32 -15.66 39.95
C THR A 152 -5.28 -14.50 39.72
N ARG A 153 -6.08 -14.15 40.73
CA ARG A 153 -7.12 -13.13 40.63
C ARG A 153 -6.55 -11.72 40.45
N VAL A 154 -7.32 -10.87 39.77
CA VAL A 154 -7.09 -9.44 39.70
C VAL A 154 -8.06 -8.71 40.63
N THR A 155 -7.53 -7.80 41.45
CA THR A 155 -8.27 -7.04 42.48
C THR A 155 -7.90 -5.56 42.42
N LEU A 156 -8.59 -4.73 43.20
CA LEU A 156 -8.17 -3.37 43.50
C LEU A 156 -7.25 -3.36 44.72
N TRP A 157 -6.10 -2.69 44.63
CA TRP A 157 -5.20 -2.52 45.77
C TRP A 157 -4.57 -1.14 45.82
N THR A 158 -4.08 -0.77 47.01
CA THR A 158 -3.32 0.48 47.20
C THR A 158 -2.13 0.50 46.24
N CYS A 159 -2.08 1.52 45.39
CA CYS A 159 -0.97 1.72 44.45
C CYS A 159 0.35 1.84 45.21
N ASN A 160 1.25 0.88 45.01
CA ASN A 160 2.51 0.76 45.75
C ASN A 160 3.74 0.67 44.82
N GLY A 161 3.52 0.72 43.49
CA GLY A 161 4.58 0.75 42.48
C GLY A 161 5.24 -0.59 42.18
N GLN A 162 4.75 -1.69 42.76
CA GLN A 162 5.25 -3.03 42.47
C GLN A 162 4.83 -3.52 41.08
N SER A 163 5.55 -4.51 40.55
CA SER A 163 5.37 -5.04 39.19
C SER A 163 4.01 -5.71 38.95
N ASN A 164 3.35 -6.21 40.00
CA ASN A 164 2.01 -6.79 39.94
C ASN A 164 0.87 -5.76 39.75
N GLN A 165 1.20 -4.47 39.75
CA GLN A 165 0.27 -3.36 39.45
C GLN A 165 0.60 -2.68 38.11
N ARG A 166 1.53 -3.24 37.35
CA ARG A 166 2.01 -2.68 36.07
C ARG A 166 1.49 -3.53 34.93
N TRP A 167 0.89 -2.86 33.96
CA TRP A 167 0.25 -3.42 32.79
C TRP A 167 0.79 -2.71 31.55
N THR A 168 1.17 -3.48 30.55
CA THR A 168 1.54 -2.98 29.23
C THR A 168 0.38 -3.25 28.29
N SER A 169 -0.18 -2.20 27.70
CA SER A 169 -1.15 -2.34 26.60
C SER A 169 -0.41 -2.70 25.32
N GLY A 170 -0.71 -3.86 24.73
CA GLY A 170 -0.15 -4.31 23.46
C GLY A 170 -1.20 -5.04 22.62
N GLY A 171 -1.06 -5.01 21.29
CA GLY A 171 -1.74 -5.97 20.43
C GLY A 171 -1.29 -7.39 20.78
N SER A 172 -2.15 -8.38 20.51
CA SER A 172 -1.97 -9.81 20.78
C SER A 172 -0.52 -10.25 21.06
N SER A 173 -0.19 -10.55 22.32
CA SER A 173 1.11 -11.06 22.77
C SER A 173 1.33 -12.49 22.26
N GLY A 174 1.66 -12.64 20.98
CA GLY A 174 2.73 -13.56 20.60
C GLY A 174 4.07 -12.91 20.98
N THR A 175 5.11 -13.68 21.24
CA THR A 175 6.48 -13.16 21.11
C THR A 175 6.55 -12.37 19.80
N GLY A 176 6.96 -11.10 19.83
CA GLY A 176 7.06 -10.25 18.64
C GLY A 176 7.65 -11.02 17.45
N SER A 177 7.08 -10.83 16.26
CA SER A 177 7.51 -11.59 15.10
C SER A 177 8.96 -11.22 14.74
N THR A 178 9.69 -12.19 14.18
CA THR A 178 11.08 -11.96 13.74
C THR A 178 11.15 -12.06 12.24
N LEU A 179 11.34 -10.93 11.56
CA LEU A 179 11.67 -10.90 10.14
C LEU A 179 13.14 -11.30 9.96
N VAL A 180 13.39 -12.33 9.15
CA VAL A 180 14.73 -12.91 8.99
C VAL A 180 15.28 -12.59 7.61
N VAL A 181 16.49 -12.04 7.58
CA VAL A 181 17.24 -11.75 6.35
C VAL A 181 18.55 -12.52 6.35
N ASP A 182 18.83 -13.22 5.25
CA ASP A 182 20.12 -13.85 5.00
C ASP A 182 20.87 -13.09 3.90
N ALA A 183 21.76 -12.17 4.30
CA ALA A 183 22.54 -11.34 3.38
C ALA A 183 23.56 -12.14 2.54
N SER A 184 23.80 -13.41 2.87
CA SER A 184 24.67 -14.28 2.08
C SER A 184 23.90 -15.03 0.97
N SER A 185 22.57 -15.11 1.07
CA SER A 185 21.71 -15.77 0.10
C SER A 185 21.23 -14.76 -0.94
N VAL A 186 22.00 -14.58 -2.01
CA VAL A 186 21.62 -13.76 -3.16
C VAL A 186 20.39 -14.34 -3.86
N VAL A 187 19.37 -13.49 -4.05
CA VAL A 187 18.21 -13.77 -4.90
C VAL A 187 18.54 -13.38 -6.34
N ARG A 188 18.94 -12.13 -6.55
CA ARG A 188 19.29 -11.57 -7.87
C ARG A 188 19.96 -10.19 -7.76
N PRO A 189 20.55 -9.66 -8.84
CA PRO A 189 21.00 -8.26 -8.87
C PRO A 189 19.84 -7.29 -8.64
N VAL A 190 20.10 -6.16 -8.00
CA VAL A 190 19.09 -5.11 -7.83
C VAL A 190 18.77 -4.50 -9.20
N THR A 191 17.49 -4.57 -9.59
CA THR A 191 16.95 -3.93 -10.80
C THR A 191 15.67 -3.14 -10.56
N HIS A 192 15.19 -3.12 -9.31
CA HIS A 192 14.02 -2.36 -8.86
C HIS A 192 12.71 -2.76 -9.54
N VAL A 193 12.41 -4.07 -9.67
CA VAL A 193 11.33 -4.51 -10.58
C VAL A 193 9.96 -3.97 -10.24
N GLY A 194 9.63 -3.82 -8.95
CA GLY A 194 8.36 -3.24 -8.51
C GLY A 194 8.29 -1.72 -8.64
N SER A 195 9.37 -1.03 -9.01
CA SER A 195 9.38 0.42 -9.22
C SER A 195 8.88 0.75 -10.62
N GLY A 196 7.58 0.65 -10.83
CA GLY A 196 6.95 1.02 -12.09
C GLY A 196 5.59 1.68 -11.94
N THR A 197 5.11 2.27 -13.04
CA THR A 197 3.88 3.09 -13.05
C THR A 197 3.12 2.95 -14.36
N LEU A 198 1.80 2.74 -14.28
CA LEU A 198 0.86 2.96 -15.40
C LEU A 198 0.40 4.43 -15.42
N ASP A 199 0.56 5.14 -16.54
CA ASP A 199 0.19 6.56 -16.70
C ASP A 199 0.78 7.48 -15.60
N GLY A 200 1.90 7.06 -15.01
CA GLY A 200 2.57 7.78 -13.93
C GLY A 200 3.07 9.15 -14.35
N LEU A 201 3.36 9.34 -15.64
CA LEU A 201 3.72 10.61 -16.27
C LEU A 201 2.55 11.08 -17.14
N LYS A 202 2.10 12.31 -16.96
CA LYS A 202 0.94 12.87 -17.66
C LYS A 202 1.32 13.56 -18.97
N ASP A 203 2.40 14.32 -18.94
CA ASP A 203 2.90 15.16 -20.03
C ASP A 203 4.42 15.34 -19.90
N GLU A 204 5.02 16.15 -20.76
CA GLU A 204 6.47 16.39 -20.82
C GLU A 204 7.06 16.89 -19.49
N THR A 205 6.24 17.46 -18.61
CA THR A 205 6.68 18.17 -17.39
C THR A 205 6.07 17.64 -16.09
N THR A 206 5.09 16.73 -16.17
CA THR A 206 4.28 16.33 -15.03
C THR A 206 4.36 14.82 -14.77
N PRO A 207 4.87 14.40 -13.59
CA PRO A 207 5.58 15.20 -12.60
C PRO A 207 6.98 15.59 -13.09
N PRO A 208 7.65 16.57 -12.45
CA PRO A 208 8.99 16.97 -12.85
C PRO A 208 10.02 15.87 -12.61
N ALA A 209 11.02 15.75 -13.48
CA ALA A 209 12.07 14.73 -13.38
C ALA A 209 12.77 14.71 -12.00
N SER A 210 12.84 15.84 -11.29
CA SER A 210 13.44 15.94 -9.94
C SER A 210 12.78 15.05 -8.89
N VAL A 211 11.52 14.64 -9.10
CA VAL A 211 10.82 13.68 -8.22
C VAL A 211 10.66 12.30 -8.85
N VAL A 212 10.94 12.14 -10.15
CA VAL A 212 10.89 10.83 -10.82
C VAL A 212 12.24 10.11 -10.71
N VAL A 213 13.33 10.82 -11.02
CA VAL A 213 14.69 10.25 -11.04
C VAL A 213 15.08 9.57 -9.72
N PRO A 214 14.77 10.12 -8.52
CA PRO A 214 15.14 9.47 -7.26
C PRO A 214 14.43 8.15 -6.97
N LEU A 215 13.41 7.77 -7.74
CA LEU A 215 12.69 6.51 -7.55
C LEU A 215 13.35 5.32 -8.27
N HIS A 216 14.31 5.60 -9.16
CA HIS A 216 14.98 4.56 -9.96
C HIS A 216 13.97 3.62 -10.64
N LEU A 217 13.00 4.22 -11.35
CA LEU A 217 11.95 3.45 -12.01
C LEU A 217 12.55 2.43 -12.99
N ASN A 218 12.09 1.19 -12.89
CA ASN A 218 12.46 0.11 -13.80
C ASN A 218 11.69 0.22 -15.12
N GLN A 219 10.37 0.34 -15.02
CA GLN A 219 9.45 0.26 -16.14
C GLN A 219 8.32 1.29 -15.97
N ILE A 220 7.88 1.90 -17.06
CA ILE A 220 6.62 2.65 -17.11
C ILE A 220 5.74 2.07 -18.23
N ARG A 221 4.44 2.03 -17.99
CA ARG A 221 3.43 1.70 -18.99
C ARG A 221 2.68 2.96 -19.37
N GLN A 222 2.62 3.26 -20.66
CA GLN A 222 2.10 4.54 -21.16
C GLN A 222 1.25 4.36 -22.41
N ALA A 223 0.29 5.26 -22.57
CA ALA A 223 -0.54 5.35 -23.76
C ALA A 223 0.32 5.56 -25.04
N PRO A 224 -0.16 5.12 -26.20
CA PRO A 224 0.65 5.12 -27.41
C PRO A 224 0.73 6.51 -28.03
N PRO A 225 1.68 6.72 -28.96
CA PRO A 225 1.80 7.99 -29.68
C PRO A 225 0.51 8.30 -30.42
N GLY A 226 -0.04 9.52 -30.25
CA GLY A 226 -1.30 9.92 -30.87
C GLY A 226 -2.55 9.46 -30.12
N THR A 227 -2.40 8.98 -28.88
CA THR A 227 -3.51 8.56 -28.01
C THR A 227 -4.70 9.52 -28.02
N GLN A 228 -5.90 8.95 -28.09
CA GLN A 228 -7.16 9.64 -27.83
C GLN A 228 -7.73 9.31 -26.45
N HIS A 229 -7.05 8.45 -25.68
CA HIS A 229 -7.55 7.94 -24.42
C HIS A 229 -7.57 9.02 -23.35
N ARG A 230 -8.71 9.12 -22.68
CA ARG A 230 -8.96 10.03 -21.56
C ARG A 230 -9.08 9.21 -20.28
N PRO A 231 -7.95 8.80 -19.69
CA PRO A 231 -7.95 7.88 -18.56
C PRO A 231 -8.72 8.49 -17.39
N ASN A 232 -9.55 7.69 -16.70
CA ASN A 232 -10.41 8.11 -15.60
C ASN A 232 -11.26 9.38 -15.88
N GLY A 233 -11.66 9.60 -17.13
CA GLY A 233 -12.52 10.72 -17.51
C GLY A 233 -11.80 12.08 -17.59
N TYR A 234 -10.47 12.09 -17.74
CA TYR A 234 -9.71 13.32 -17.96
C TYR A 234 -10.30 14.15 -19.12
N PRO A 235 -10.27 15.50 -19.04
CA PRO A 235 -10.90 16.34 -20.06
C PRO A 235 -10.19 16.27 -21.42
N VAL A 236 -8.92 15.86 -21.43
CA VAL A 236 -8.06 15.76 -22.61
C VAL A 236 -7.21 14.48 -22.53
N PRO A 237 -6.75 13.95 -23.67
CA PRO A 237 -5.79 12.84 -23.67
C PRO A 237 -4.48 13.20 -22.99
N VAL A 238 -3.90 12.24 -22.27
CA VAL A 238 -2.65 12.37 -21.51
C VAL A 238 -1.83 11.07 -21.64
N GLY A 239 -0.58 11.06 -21.16
CA GLY A 239 0.22 9.82 -21.09
C GLY A 239 0.87 9.39 -22.41
N ASP A 240 0.85 10.23 -23.46
CA ASP A 240 1.48 9.89 -24.74
C ASP A 240 2.97 9.55 -24.56
N ALA A 241 3.33 8.30 -24.88
CA ALA A 241 4.67 7.76 -24.75
C ALA A 241 5.76 8.63 -25.40
N MET A 242 5.50 9.27 -26.55
CA MET A 242 6.51 10.11 -27.22
C MET A 242 6.75 11.45 -26.52
N LYS A 243 5.75 11.94 -25.78
CA LYS A 243 5.86 13.18 -25.02
C LYS A 243 6.61 12.96 -23.71
N VAL A 244 6.29 11.86 -23.02
CA VAL A 244 6.85 11.58 -21.69
C VAL A 244 8.23 10.89 -21.75
N SER A 245 8.66 10.44 -22.93
CA SER A 245 9.89 9.63 -23.09
C SER A 245 11.14 10.29 -22.53
N ALA A 246 11.27 11.63 -22.64
CA ALA A 246 12.46 12.33 -22.15
C ALA A 246 12.61 12.20 -20.62
N THR A 247 11.52 12.41 -19.87
CA THR A 247 11.50 12.25 -18.41
C THR A 247 11.74 10.79 -18.02
N ALA A 248 11.12 9.85 -18.73
CA ALA A 248 11.34 8.41 -18.52
C ALA A 248 12.81 8.01 -18.72
N MET A 249 13.44 8.46 -19.80
CA MET A 249 14.86 8.22 -20.08
C MET A 249 15.78 8.85 -19.02
N GLN A 250 15.47 10.06 -18.56
CA GLN A 250 16.24 10.69 -17.47
C GLN A 250 16.15 9.89 -16.17
N ALA A 251 15.01 9.27 -15.88
CA ALA A 251 14.82 8.39 -14.74
C ALA A 251 15.44 6.99 -14.92
N GLY A 252 15.96 6.68 -16.11
CA GLY A 252 16.48 5.34 -16.45
C GLY A 252 15.40 4.30 -16.76
N ALA A 253 14.13 4.70 -16.81
CA ALA A 253 12.99 3.80 -16.97
C ALA A 253 12.88 3.29 -18.41
N LYS A 254 12.56 2.01 -18.56
CA LYS A 254 12.04 1.43 -19.79
C LYS A 254 10.55 1.73 -19.95
N MET A 255 10.02 1.59 -21.16
CA MET A 255 8.64 1.95 -21.47
C MET A 255 7.93 0.88 -22.31
N THR A 256 6.80 0.40 -21.81
CA THR A 256 5.82 -0.40 -22.56
C THR A 256 4.79 0.56 -23.15
N VAL A 257 4.49 0.37 -24.44
CA VAL A 257 3.44 1.12 -25.13
C VAL A 257 2.15 0.31 -25.11
N ASN A 258 1.16 0.75 -24.30
CA ASN A 258 -0.17 0.15 -24.24
C ASN A 258 -0.98 0.58 -25.47
N MET A 259 -1.18 -0.32 -26.43
CA MET A 259 -1.82 0.04 -27.71
C MET A 259 -3.32 0.27 -27.59
N ALA A 260 -4.00 -0.35 -26.61
CA ALA A 260 -5.45 -0.21 -26.45
C ALA A 260 -5.83 1.25 -26.15
N ASP A 261 -4.99 1.94 -25.38
CA ASP A 261 -5.15 3.36 -25.04
C ASP A 261 -4.88 4.31 -26.23
N TYR A 262 -4.72 3.80 -27.45
CA TYR A 262 -4.93 4.64 -28.62
C TYR A 262 -6.40 5.06 -28.71
N LEU A 263 -7.30 4.16 -28.28
CA LEU A 263 -8.74 4.32 -28.31
C LEU A 263 -9.25 4.99 -27.03
N ASP A 264 -10.21 5.89 -27.20
CA ASP A 264 -10.93 6.46 -26.06
C ASP A 264 -11.98 5.49 -25.50
N GLY A 265 -12.40 5.71 -24.25
CA GLY A 265 -13.37 4.88 -23.55
C GLY A 265 -12.78 3.65 -22.87
N PHE A 266 -13.54 3.08 -21.93
CA PHE A 266 -13.20 1.86 -21.21
C PHE A 266 -14.51 1.13 -20.82
N PRO A 267 -14.91 0.02 -21.48
CA PRO A 267 -14.23 -0.65 -22.60
C PRO A 267 -13.98 0.26 -23.82
N TYR A 268 -12.93 -0.06 -24.56
CA TYR A 268 -12.41 0.75 -25.66
C TYR A 268 -13.39 0.90 -26.83
N ASN A 269 -13.47 2.11 -27.40
CA ASN A 269 -14.31 2.41 -28.56
C ASN A 269 -13.76 1.75 -29.83
N TRP A 270 -14.16 0.51 -30.09
CA TRP A 270 -13.67 -0.30 -31.20
C TRP A 270 -13.95 0.30 -32.59
N PRO A 271 -12.92 0.59 -33.41
CA PRO A 271 -13.09 1.23 -34.73
C PRO A 271 -13.33 0.22 -35.87
N GLY A 272 -13.47 -1.07 -35.56
CA GLY A 272 -13.44 -2.13 -36.58
C GLY A 272 -12.01 -2.46 -37.04
N TRP A 273 -11.86 -3.61 -37.69
CA TRP A 273 -10.53 -4.11 -38.09
C TRP A 273 -9.75 -3.18 -39.01
N THR A 274 -10.42 -2.51 -39.95
CA THR A 274 -9.73 -1.56 -40.85
C THR A 274 -9.19 -0.36 -40.09
N GLY A 275 -9.97 0.19 -39.14
CA GLY A 275 -9.53 1.30 -38.30
C GLY A 275 -8.39 0.87 -37.37
N TRP A 276 -8.58 -0.22 -36.64
CA TRP A 276 -7.61 -0.69 -35.66
C TRP A 276 -6.23 -0.97 -36.28
N LEU A 277 -6.16 -1.61 -37.46
CA LEU A 277 -4.87 -1.85 -38.10
C LEU A 277 -4.22 -0.57 -38.65
N ALA A 278 -5.02 0.41 -39.07
CA ALA A 278 -4.49 1.73 -39.46
C ALA A 278 -3.94 2.49 -38.25
N ASP A 279 -4.56 2.34 -37.08
CA ASP A 279 -4.08 2.88 -35.81
C ASP A 279 -2.76 2.20 -35.39
N VAL A 280 -2.68 0.86 -35.48
CA VAL A 280 -1.45 0.09 -35.25
C VAL A 280 -0.31 0.56 -36.16
N ASP A 281 -0.59 0.78 -37.43
CA ASP A 281 0.40 1.31 -38.38
C ASP A 281 0.86 2.72 -37.99
N SER A 282 -0.05 3.57 -37.53
CA SER A 282 0.25 4.93 -37.06
C SER A 282 1.14 4.91 -35.81
N MET A 283 0.80 4.10 -34.81
CA MET A 283 1.56 3.94 -33.58
C MET A 283 2.99 3.44 -33.86
N THR A 284 3.13 2.38 -34.65
CA THR A 284 4.44 1.78 -34.96
C THR A 284 5.29 2.67 -35.85
N ALA A 285 4.70 3.39 -36.80
CA ALA A 285 5.41 4.38 -37.61
C ALA A 285 5.91 5.55 -36.76
N ALA A 286 5.12 6.04 -35.80
CA ALA A 286 5.53 7.11 -34.90
C ALA A 286 6.73 6.70 -34.04
N VAL A 287 6.73 5.50 -33.47
CA VAL A 287 7.88 4.96 -32.73
C VAL A 287 9.10 4.80 -33.64
N LYS A 288 8.93 4.23 -34.84
CA LYS A 288 10.03 4.05 -35.81
C LYS A 288 10.66 5.38 -36.25
N ALA A 289 9.87 6.45 -36.31
CA ALA A 289 10.34 7.79 -36.69
C ALA A 289 11.13 8.49 -35.58
N ARG A 290 11.18 7.94 -34.36
CA ARG A 290 11.86 8.49 -33.18
C ARG A 290 12.96 7.56 -32.67
N PRO A 291 14.02 7.30 -33.46
CA PRO A 291 15.13 6.44 -33.02
C PRO A 291 15.91 7.02 -31.82
N ASP A 292 15.71 8.30 -31.50
CA ASP A 292 16.22 8.94 -30.29
C ASP A 292 15.52 8.44 -29.00
N VAL A 293 14.29 7.92 -29.11
CA VAL A 293 13.57 7.30 -28.00
C VAL A 293 14.00 5.84 -27.87
N THR A 294 15.05 5.62 -27.08
CA THR A 294 15.74 4.33 -26.98
C THR A 294 15.24 3.43 -25.84
N ASN A 295 14.28 3.91 -25.04
CA ASN A 295 13.79 3.22 -23.86
C ASN A 295 12.47 2.46 -24.04
N ILE A 296 11.81 2.55 -25.21
CA ILE A 296 10.68 1.67 -25.53
C ILE A 296 11.20 0.24 -25.67
N ASN A 297 10.68 -0.67 -24.84
CA ASN A 297 11.11 -2.06 -24.81
C ASN A 297 10.02 -3.06 -25.16
N ALA A 298 8.76 -2.64 -25.30
CA ALA A 298 7.69 -3.51 -25.78
C ALA A 298 6.49 -2.71 -26.32
N PHE A 299 5.73 -3.34 -27.23
CA PHE A 299 4.32 -3.02 -27.46
C PHE A 299 3.44 -4.02 -26.74
N GLU A 300 2.35 -3.53 -26.18
CA GLU A 300 1.31 -4.32 -25.56
C GLU A 300 0.03 -4.17 -26.40
N PRO A 301 -0.37 -5.21 -27.16
CA PRO A 301 -1.48 -5.12 -28.11
C PRO A 301 -2.84 -4.75 -27.52
N TRP A 302 -3.13 -5.14 -26.28
CA TRP A 302 -4.42 -4.92 -25.66
C TRP A 302 -4.35 -4.97 -24.14
N ASN A 303 -5.31 -4.31 -23.48
CA ASN A 303 -5.46 -4.25 -22.03
C ASN A 303 -6.77 -4.92 -21.57
N GLU A 304 -6.70 -5.81 -20.58
CA GLU A 304 -7.83 -6.53 -19.97
C GLU A 304 -8.82 -7.17 -20.97
N PRO A 305 -8.33 -7.98 -21.94
CA PRO A 305 -9.17 -8.55 -23.00
C PRO A 305 -10.24 -9.53 -22.48
N ASP A 306 -10.11 -10.01 -21.26
CA ASP A 306 -11.06 -10.88 -20.60
C ASP A 306 -12.44 -10.22 -20.36
N TRP A 307 -12.53 -8.89 -20.43
CA TRP A 307 -13.82 -8.19 -20.41
C TRP A 307 -13.90 -6.94 -21.29
N THR A 308 -12.78 -6.31 -21.67
CA THR A 308 -12.79 -5.12 -22.55
C THR A 308 -12.81 -5.48 -24.04
N TRP A 309 -12.50 -6.73 -24.40
CA TRP A 309 -12.37 -7.12 -25.80
C TRP A 309 -13.71 -7.02 -26.54
N PRO A 310 -13.77 -6.29 -27.67
CA PRO A 310 -15.01 -6.07 -28.38
C PRO A 310 -15.51 -7.35 -29.06
N SER A 311 -16.73 -7.78 -28.74
CA SER A 311 -17.34 -8.97 -29.35
C SER A 311 -17.39 -8.92 -30.89
N ALA A 312 -17.54 -7.72 -31.46
CA ALA A 312 -17.53 -7.49 -32.91
C ALA A 312 -16.16 -7.74 -33.58
N ALA A 313 -15.07 -7.82 -32.82
CA ALA A 313 -13.74 -8.15 -33.36
C ALA A 313 -13.54 -9.65 -33.58
N GLY A 314 -14.40 -10.51 -33.02
CA GLY A 314 -14.20 -11.97 -33.00
C GLY A 314 -13.41 -12.41 -31.76
N SER A 315 -12.74 -13.56 -31.84
CA SER A 315 -11.95 -14.07 -30.70
C SER A 315 -10.75 -13.17 -30.40
N PHE A 316 -10.38 -13.03 -29.12
CA PHE A 316 -9.17 -12.30 -28.74
C PHE A 316 -7.91 -12.94 -29.33
N THR A 317 -7.83 -14.26 -29.39
CA THR A 317 -6.64 -14.98 -29.90
C THR A 317 -6.38 -14.72 -31.38
N ASP A 318 -7.44 -14.62 -32.21
CA ASP A 318 -7.31 -14.23 -33.62
C ASP A 318 -6.89 -12.77 -33.72
N GLY A 319 -7.47 -11.92 -32.87
CA GLY A 319 -7.16 -10.51 -32.86
C GLY A 319 -5.73 -10.20 -32.44
N TRP A 320 -5.26 -10.85 -31.38
CA TRP A 320 -3.87 -10.85 -30.93
C TRP A 320 -2.93 -11.20 -32.08
N THR A 321 -3.17 -12.34 -32.74
CA THR A 321 -2.33 -12.82 -33.85
C THR A 321 -2.26 -11.77 -34.95
N ARG A 322 -3.42 -11.21 -35.33
CA ARG A 322 -3.53 -10.20 -36.38
C ARG A 322 -2.79 -8.90 -36.03
N THR A 323 -2.93 -8.42 -34.80
CA THR A 323 -2.25 -7.20 -34.33
C THR A 323 -0.74 -7.39 -34.21
N VAL A 324 -0.29 -8.51 -33.62
CA VAL A 324 1.15 -8.82 -33.53
C VAL A 324 1.78 -8.89 -34.92
N GLN A 325 1.15 -9.57 -35.87
CA GLN A 325 1.63 -9.61 -37.25
C GLN A 325 1.67 -8.23 -37.91
N GLN A 326 0.72 -7.35 -37.59
CA GLN A 326 0.72 -5.97 -38.10
C GLN A 326 1.89 -5.17 -37.52
N VAL A 327 2.14 -5.24 -36.20
CA VAL A 327 3.29 -4.57 -35.56
C VAL A 327 4.61 -4.99 -36.21
N ARG A 328 4.77 -6.30 -36.46
CA ARG A 328 5.98 -6.88 -37.03
C ARG A 328 6.26 -6.46 -38.47
N LYS A 329 5.28 -5.92 -39.21
CA LYS A 329 5.51 -5.35 -40.55
C LYS A 329 6.41 -4.10 -40.49
N THR A 330 6.25 -3.29 -39.45
CA THR A 330 6.99 -2.03 -39.29
C THR A 330 8.20 -2.20 -38.40
N LEU A 331 8.07 -2.99 -37.33
CA LEU A 331 9.03 -3.21 -36.26
C LEU A 331 9.22 -4.73 -36.01
N PRO A 332 9.97 -5.44 -36.87
CA PRO A 332 10.06 -6.90 -36.83
C PRO A 332 10.71 -7.46 -35.55
N ASP A 333 11.55 -6.69 -34.86
CA ASP A 333 12.30 -7.13 -33.68
C ASP A 333 11.75 -6.58 -32.35
N MET A 334 10.74 -5.72 -32.40
CA MET A 334 10.20 -5.05 -31.21
C MET A 334 9.46 -6.06 -30.31
N PRO A 335 9.83 -6.22 -29.02
CA PRO A 335 9.18 -7.17 -28.15
C PRO A 335 7.68 -6.92 -28.00
N ILE A 336 6.93 -8.00 -27.82
CA ILE A 336 5.50 -7.98 -27.55
C ILE A 336 5.25 -8.43 -26.11
N LEU A 337 4.54 -7.60 -25.35
CA LEU A 337 4.05 -7.88 -24.01
C LEU A 337 2.54 -8.19 -24.06
N GLY A 338 2.09 -9.11 -23.24
CA GLY A 338 0.65 -9.43 -23.10
C GLY A 338 0.44 -10.84 -22.60
N PRO A 339 -0.80 -11.31 -22.43
CA PRO A 339 -2.05 -10.75 -22.94
C PRO A 339 -2.73 -9.71 -22.03
N SER A 340 -2.16 -9.42 -20.86
CA SER A 340 -2.62 -8.37 -19.94
C SER A 340 -4.06 -8.59 -19.45
N ILE A 341 -4.38 -9.81 -19.00
CA ILE A 341 -5.67 -10.11 -18.39
C ILE A 341 -5.80 -9.47 -17.00
N SER A 342 -7.02 -9.04 -16.64
CA SER A 342 -7.29 -8.28 -15.41
C SER A 342 -6.99 -9.04 -14.10
N TYR A 343 -7.04 -10.37 -14.14
CA TYR A 343 -6.60 -11.27 -13.07
C TYR A 343 -6.07 -12.56 -13.69
N LEU A 344 -5.12 -13.22 -13.04
CA LEU A 344 -4.64 -14.51 -13.54
C LEU A 344 -5.76 -15.55 -13.54
N ASN A 345 -6.18 -15.95 -14.74
CA ASN A 345 -7.07 -17.08 -14.96
C ASN A 345 -6.33 -18.15 -15.78
N LEU A 346 -6.00 -19.27 -15.16
CA LEU A 346 -5.16 -20.30 -15.78
C LEU A 346 -5.80 -20.97 -16.99
N ASP A 347 -7.13 -21.13 -17.03
CA ASP A 347 -7.82 -21.71 -18.17
C ASP A 347 -7.83 -20.75 -19.37
N TRP A 348 -8.10 -19.48 -19.10
CA TRP A 348 -8.01 -18.43 -20.10
C TRP A 348 -6.58 -18.32 -20.65
N MET A 349 -5.57 -18.25 -19.75
CA MET A 349 -4.17 -18.15 -20.11
C MET A 349 -3.70 -19.38 -20.90
N ARG A 350 -4.16 -20.59 -20.53
CA ARG A 350 -3.88 -21.82 -21.28
C ARG A 350 -4.40 -21.75 -22.71
N ASN A 351 -5.64 -21.30 -22.89
CA ASN A 351 -6.25 -21.17 -24.21
C ASN A 351 -5.50 -20.16 -25.06
N PHE A 352 -5.17 -18.99 -24.49
CA PHE A 352 -4.37 -17.96 -25.15
C PHE A 352 -2.99 -18.48 -25.58
N LEU A 353 -2.21 -19.05 -24.66
CA LEU A 353 -0.86 -19.54 -24.93
C LEU A 353 -0.85 -20.68 -25.96
N THR A 354 -1.86 -21.55 -25.93
CA THR A 354 -2.00 -22.62 -26.92
C THR A 354 -2.21 -22.05 -28.32
N ALA A 355 -3.11 -21.07 -28.47
CA ALA A 355 -3.36 -20.41 -29.75
C ALA A 355 -2.13 -19.61 -30.22
N ALA A 356 -1.53 -18.80 -29.34
CA ALA A 356 -0.36 -17.99 -29.64
C ALA A 356 0.86 -18.85 -30.02
N LYS A 357 1.04 -20.02 -29.39
CA LYS A 357 2.05 -21.00 -29.78
C LYS A 357 1.79 -21.57 -31.19
N ALA A 358 0.53 -21.90 -31.49
CA ALA A 358 0.15 -22.44 -32.81
C ALA A 358 0.30 -21.41 -33.94
N SER A 359 0.04 -20.14 -33.68
CA SER A 359 0.18 -19.05 -34.66
C SER A 359 1.59 -18.45 -34.75
N GLY A 360 2.52 -18.87 -33.88
CA GLY A 360 3.87 -18.32 -33.83
C GLY A 360 3.93 -16.89 -33.25
N THR A 361 2.95 -16.50 -32.45
CA THR A 361 2.83 -15.17 -31.84
C THR A 361 2.82 -15.24 -30.31
N LEU A 362 3.56 -16.17 -29.70
CA LEU A 362 3.78 -16.14 -28.25
C LEU A 362 4.34 -14.77 -27.85
N PRO A 363 3.86 -14.17 -26.75
CA PRO A 363 4.43 -12.93 -26.27
C PRO A 363 5.90 -13.15 -25.87
N ASP A 364 6.71 -12.13 -26.10
CA ASP A 364 8.10 -12.10 -25.64
C ASP A 364 8.15 -11.93 -24.11
N VAL A 365 7.12 -11.27 -23.55
CA VAL A 365 6.92 -11.03 -22.11
C VAL A 365 5.48 -11.36 -21.78
N ILE A 366 5.26 -12.32 -20.88
CA ILE A 366 3.90 -12.61 -20.44
C ILE A 366 3.41 -11.51 -19.50
N CYS A 367 2.12 -11.18 -19.56
CA CYS A 367 1.52 -10.19 -18.69
C CYS A 367 0.14 -10.58 -18.17
N TRP A 368 -0.12 -10.23 -16.91
CA TRP A 368 -1.43 -10.16 -16.25
C TRP A 368 -1.38 -9.14 -15.11
N HIS A 369 -2.53 -8.77 -14.57
CA HIS A 369 -2.60 -7.82 -13.45
C HIS A 369 -2.78 -8.53 -12.09
N GLU A 370 -2.23 -7.94 -11.04
CA GLU A 370 -2.34 -8.39 -9.64
C GLU A 370 -3.22 -7.40 -8.84
N LEU A 371 -4.49 -7.32 -9.23
CA LEU A 371 -5.48 -6.41 -8.62
C LEU A 371 -6.29 -7.08 -7.50
N GLY A 372 -5.95 -8.32 -7.13
CA GLY A 372 -6.71 -9.16 -6.19
C GLY A 372 -6.20 -9.14 -4.75
N GLY A 373 -5.12 -8.40 -4.46
CA GLY A 373 -4.47 -8.39 -3.16
C GLY A 373 -3.10 -9.08 -3.18
N TRP A 374 -2.17 -8.59 -2.36
CA TRP A 374 -0.77 -9.02 -2.42
C TRP A 374 -0.59 -10.51 -2.08
N LYS A 375 -1.55 -11.13 -1.41
CA LYS A 375 -1.49 -12.54 -0.97
C LYS A 375 -1.50 -13.54 -2.13
N ASN A 376 -1.94 -13.13 -3.32
CA ASN A 376 -2.08 -14.02 -4.47
C ASN A 376 -0.79 -14.10 -5.32
N VAL A 377 -0.01 -13.02 -5.36
CA VAL A 377 1.15 -12.83 -6.26
C VAL A 377 2.08 -14.04 -6.32
N THR A 378 2.58 -14.52 -5.17
CA THR A 378 3.52 -15.67 -5.13
C THR A 378 2.89 -16.92 -5.75
N ASN A 379 1.63 -17.20 -5.42
CA ASN A 379 0.92 -18.38 -5.90
C ASN A 379 0.62 -18.28 -7.39
N ASP A 380 0.23 -17.10 -7.86
CA ASP A 380 -0.12 -16.85 -9.26
C ASP A 380 1.11 -16.96 -10.17
N VAL A 381 2.24 -16.39 -9.76
CA VAL A 381 3.53 -16.58 -10.45
C VAL A 381 3.90 -18.07 -10.54
N GLN A 382 3.83 -18.81 -9.43
CA GLN A 382 4.16 -20.25 -9.43
C GLN A 382 3.20 -21.09 -10.27
N ALA A 383 1.91 -20.75 -10.24
CA ALA A 383 0.89 -21.42 -11.05
C ALA A 383 1.12 -21.17 -12.54
N TYR A 384 1.47 -19.94 -12.93
CA TYR A 384 1.87 -19.63 -14.30
C TYR A 384 3.13 -20.40 -14.74
N ARG A 385 4.20 -20.43 -13.91
CA ARG A 385 5.41 -21.21 -14.22
C ARG A 385 5.10 -22.69 -14.46
N SER A 386 4.15 -23.24 -13.70
CA SER A 386 3.67 -24.61 -13.89
C SER A 386 2.91 -24.78 -15.21
N LEU A 387 2.11 -23.79 -15.61
CA LEU A 387 1.40 -23.78 -16.89
C LEU A 387 2.37 -23.76 -18.08
N GLU A 388 3.45 -22.97 -18.02
CA GLU A 388 4.48 -22.94 -19.07
C GLU A 388 5.07 -24.33 -19.32
N GLN A 389 5.44 -25.03 -18.23
CA GLN A 389 5.97 -26.39 -18.29
C GLN A 389 4.97 -27.38 -18.90
N GLN A 390 3.70 -27.30 -18.48
CA GLN A 390 2.63 -28.17 -19.02
C GLN A 390 2.39 -27.96 -20.52
N LEU A 391 2.55 -26.74 -21.02
CA LEU A 391 2.39 -26.41 -22.43
C LEU A 391 3.68 -26.58 -23.25
N GLY A 392 4.80 -26.94 -22.62
CA GLY A 392 6.10 -27.01 -23.26
C GLY A 392 6.51 -25.66 -23.85
N ILE A 393 6.32 -24.58 -23.09
CA ILE A 393 6.74 -23.22 -23.42
C ILE A 393 7.97 -22.91 -22.56
N SER A 394 9.03 -22.39 -23.19
CA SER A 394 10.20 -21.90 -22.45
C SER A 394 9.80 -20.71 -21.57
N ALA A 395 10.34 -20.67 -20.35
CA ALA A 395 10.06 -19.61 -19.38
C ALA A 395 10.12 -18.20 -20.02
N ARG A 396 9.01 -17.48 -19.94
CA ARG A 396 8.87 -16.10 -20.38
C ARG A 396 9.14 -15.16 -19.22
N PRO A 397 9.80 -14.00 -19.45
CA PRO A 397 9.79 -12.93 -18.47
C PRO A 397 8.34 -12.54 -18.14
N ILE A 398 8.06 -12.32 -16.86
CA ILE A 398 6.73 -11.94 -16.35
C ILE A 398 6.73 -10.44 -16.11
N SER A 399 5.76 -9.73 -16.67
CA SER A 399 5.39 -8.38 -16.28
C SER A 399 4.07 -8.42 -15.50
N ILE A 400 4.00 -7.66 -14.42
CA ILE A 400 2.75 -7.40 -13.67
C ILE A 400 2.45 -5.90 -13.82
N ASP A 401 1.93 -5.53 -14.98
CA ASP A 401 1.87 -4.13 -15.40
C ASP A 401 0.68 -3.33 -14.85
N GLU A 402 -0.10 -3.95 -13.96
CA GLU A 402 -0.92 -3.30 -12.96
C GLU A 402 -0.97 -4.14 -11.68
N TYR A 403 -0.63 -3.55 -10.53
CA TYR A 403 -0.80 -4.20 -9.23
C TYR A 403 -1.35 -3.28 -8.14
N ALA A 404 -1.85 -3.94 -7.10
CA ALA A 404 -2.49 -3.39 -5.91
C ALA A 404 -3.96 -2.96 -6.10
N THR A 405 -4.77 -3.38 -5.12
CA THR A 405 -6.16 -2.93 -4.99
C THR A 405 -6.22 -1.44 -4.66
N THR A 406 -7.39 -0.83 -4.86
CA THR A 406 -7.65 0.56 -4.43
C THR A 406 -7.45 0.78 -2.93
N SER A 407 -7.66 -0.24 -2.09
CA SER A 407 -7.42 -0.16 -0.64
C SER A 407 -5.97 -0.37 -0.21
N GLU A 408 -5.11 -0.87 -1.11
CA GLU A 408 -3.73 -1.22 -0.79
C GLU A 408 -2.71 -0.30 -1.46
N ILE A 409 -3.01 0.24 -2.64
CA ILE A 409 -2.05 0.99 -3.46
C ILE A 409 -1.43 2.16 -2.70
N ASP A 410 -2.20 2.81 -1.82
CA ASP A 410 -1.75 3.97 -1.05
C ASP A 410 -1.24 3.62 0.36
N VAL A 411 -1.12 2.33 0.67
CA VAL A 411 -0.61 1.81 1.94
C VAL A 411 0.84 1.35 1.74
N PRO A 412 1.83 2.03 2.35
CA PRO A 412 3.25 1.69 2.20
C PRO A 412 3.57 0.22 2.50
N SER A 413 3.06 -0.36 3.59
CA SER A 413 3.29 -1.78 3.91
C SER A 413 2.70 -2.72 2.87
N SER A 414 1.44 -2.51 2.47
CA SER A 414 0.78 -3.34 1.45
C SER A 414 1.56 -3.36 0.14
N THR A 415 1.97 -2.20 -0.37
CA THR A 415 2.77 -2.12 -1.60
C THR A 415 4.19 -2.70 -1.44
N ASN A 416 4.72 -2.71 -0.23
CA ASN A 416 5.98 -3.39 0.08
C ASN A 416 5.88 -4.91 -0.02
N HIS A 417 4.74 -5.51 0.35
CA HIS A 417 4.50 -6.94 0.10
C HIS A 417 4.55 -7.30 -1.39
N TYR A 418 3.96 -6.47 -2.26
CA TYR A 418 4.04 -6.70 -3.71
C TYR A 418 5.49 -6.67 -4.20
N VAL A 419 6.22 -5.60 -3.89
CA VAL A 419 7.63 -5.43 -4.29
C VAL A 419 8.50 -6.60 -3.81
N ALA A 420 8.35 -7.01 -2.55
CA ALA A 420 9.10 -8.12 -1.98
C ALA A 420 8.85 -9.46 -2.71
N GLN A 421 7.59 -9.73 -3.07
CA GLN A 421 7.21 -10.94 -3.81
C GLN A 421 7.70 -10.91 -5.26
N PHE A 422 7.58 -9.78 -5.94
CA PHE A 422 8.11 -9.63 -7.31
C PHE A 422 9.61 -9.89 -7.37
N GLU A 423 10.34 -9.40 -6.37
CA GLU A 423 11.76 -9.65 -6.19
C GLU A 423 12.08 -11.13 -5.94
N ARG A 424 11.32 -11.76 -5.05
CA ARG A 424 11.50 -13.16 -4.65
C ARG A 424 11.16 -14.17 -5.76
N ASP A 425 10.09 -13.91 -6.51
CA ASP A 425 9.49 -14.88 -7.42
C ASP A 425 9.91 -14.68 -8.89
N GLY A 426 10.80 -13.73 -9.15
CA GLY A 426 11.42 -13.56 -10.47
C GLY A 426 10.52 -12.86 -11.49
N VAL A 427 9.70 -11.91 -11.05
CA VAL A 427 9.00 -10.96 -11.92
C VAL A 427 10.04 -10.02 -12.54
N ARG A 428 9.91 -9.73 -13.85
CA ARG A 428 10.85 -8.89 -14.61
C ARG A 428 10.65 -7.41 -14.30
N ASP A 429 9.39 -6.99 -14.23
CA ASP A 429 8.91 -5.62 -14.08
C ASP A 429 7.47 -5.66 -13.54
N ALA A 430 7.10 -4.64 -12.78
CA ALA A 430 5.74 -4.45 -12.33
C ALA A 430 5.40 -2.97 -12.18
N GLU A 431 4.16 -2.62 -12.47
CA GLU A 431 3.71 -1.24 -12.51
C GLU A 431 2.52 -1.04 -11.58
N ARG A 432 2.60 0.03 -10.78
CA ARG A 432 1.52 0.45 -9.90
C ARG A 432 0.26 0.71 -10.72
N ALA A 433 -0.87 0.15 -10.29
CA ALA A 433 -2.16 0.32 -10.97
C ALA A 433 -2.61 1.80 -11.02
N PHE A 434 -3.37 2.16 -12.05
CA PHE A 434 -3.84 3.51 -12.31
C PHE A 434 -5.30 3.73 -11.89
N TRP A 435 -5.53 3.94 -10.59
CA TRP A 435 -6.88 4.10 -10.07
C TRP A 435 -7.42 5.54 -10.08
N TYR A 436 -6.54 6.54 -10.18
CA TYR A 436 -6.91 7.93 -9.87
C TYR A 436 -6.34 8.94 -10.88
N GLU A 437 -5.27 9.67 -10.55
CA GLU A 437 -4.77 10.80 -11.33
C GLU A 437 -3.45 10.54 -12.06
N ALA A 438 -3.43 10.85 -13.35
CA ALA A 438 -2.22 10.82 -14.18
C ALA A 438 -1.22 11.88 -13.71
N GLY A 439 0.07 11.57 -13.81
CA GLY A 439 1.14 12.48 -13.40
C GLY A 439 1.42 12.50 -11.90
N THR A 440 0.84 11.57 -11.14
CA THR A 440 1.08 11.43 -9.70
C THR A 440 1.97 10.23 -9.35
N LEU A 441 2.46 9.52 -10.37
CA LEU A 441 3.15 8.22 -10.20
C LEU A 441 2.29 7.26 -9.37
N ASN A 442 0.98 7.20 -9.65
CA ASN A 442 0.04 6.26 -9.02
C ASN A 442 0.00 6.41 -7.49
N GLY A 443 -0.24 7.64 -7.02
CA GLY A 443 -0.39 7.96 -5.59
C GLY A 443 0.92 8.16 -4.80
N LEU A 444 2.07 8.09 -5.46
CA LEU A 444 3.34 8.47 -4.81
C LEU A 444 3.44 9.99 -4.64
N LEU A 445 2.74 10.78 -5.46
CA LEU A 445 2.73 12.23 -5.34
C LEU A 445 1.32 12.77 -5.12
N TYR A 446 1.24 13.85 -4.35
CA TYR A 446 0.03 14.66 -4.25
C TYR A 446 0.43 16.13 -4.32
N ASN A 447 -0.19 16.89 -5.22
CA ASN A 447 0.23 18.26 -5.53
C ASN A 447 1.73 18.40 -5.83
N ASN A 448 2.29 17.45 -6.59
CA ASN A 448 3.72 17.35 -6.92
C ASN A 448 4.66 17.26 -5.69
N GLN A 449 4.15 16.82 -4.54
CA GLN A 449 4.92 16.60 -3.33
C GLN A 449 4.82 15.13 -2.89
N PRO A 450 5.89 14.54 -2.31
CA PRO A 450 5.91 13.15 -1.85
C PRO A 450 4.77 12.79 -0.88
N THR A 451 4.21 11.59 -1.04
CA THR A 451 3.39 10.89 -0.02
C THR A 451 4.27 9.96 0.81
N ALA A 452 3.70 9.23 1.78
CA ALA A 452 4.45 8.20 2.51
C ALA A 452 4.99 7.11 1.58
N SER A 453 4.16 6.62 0.64
CA SER A 453 4.53 5.58 -0.31
C SER A 453 5.71 6.02 -1.18
N TYR A 454 5.82 7.30 -1.55
CA TYR A 454 6.98 7.80 -2.29
C TYR A 454 8.30 7.49 -1.58
N TRP A 455 8.37 7.72 -0.27
CA TRP A 455 9.61 7.50 0.48
C TRP A 455 9.96 6.02 0.58
N MET A 456 8.96 5.16 0.70
CA MET A 456 9.14 3.72 0.61
C MET A 456 9.75 3.32 -0.76
N TYR A 457 9.19 3.81 -1.87
CA TYR A 457 9.72 3.52 -3.21
C TYR A 457 11.08 4.14 -3.46
N LYS A 458 11.35 5.33 -2.89
CA LYS A 458 12.66 5.95 -2.90
C LYS A 458 13.68 5.07 -2.17
N TRP A 459 13.36 4.57 -0.98
CA TRP A 459 14.26 3.70 -0.23
C TRP A 459 14.55 2.39 -0.96
N TYR A 460 13.55 1.86 -1.64
CA TYR A 460 13.70 0.69 -2.50
C TYR A 460 14.57 1.03 -3.72
N GLY A 461 14.33 2.15 -4.39
CA GLY A 461 15.14 2.66 -5.51
C GLY A 461 16.60 2.95 -5.14
N ASP A 462 16.87 3.37 -3.90
CA ASP A 462 18.23 3.59 -3.39
C ASP A 462 19.02 2.28 -3.17
N GLN A 463 18.38 1.11 -3.21
CA GLN A 463 19.07 -0.16 -3.01
C GLN A 463 20.08 -0.42 -4.13
N THR A 464 21.24 -0.98 -3.77
CA THR A 464 22.31 -1.37 -4.70
C THR A 464 22.86 -2.76 -4.36
N GLY A 465 23.69 -3.31 -5.26
CA GLY A 465 24.27 -4.64 -5.10
C GLY A 465 23.29 -5.74 -5.50
N ASN A 466 23.04 -6.68 -4.60
CA ASN A 466 22.14 -7.80 -4.86
C ASN A 466 20.97 -7.79 -3.87
N VAL A 467 19.78 -8.10 -4.36
CA VAL A 467 18.66 -8.49 -3.52
C VAL A 467 19.01 -9.81 -2.84
N VAL A 468 18.75 -9.88 -1.53
CA VAL A 468 19.08 -11.01 -0.68
C VAL A 468 17.82 -11.57 -0.03
N LYS A 469 17.90 -12.83 0.41
CA LYS A 469 16.74 -13.57 0.87
C LYS A 469 16.15 -12.96 2.15
N VAL A 470 14.89 -12.55 2.07
CA VAL A 470 14.03 -12.24 3.21
C VAL A 470 13.03 -13.38 3.39
N THR A 471 12.91 -13.86 4.63
CA THR A 471 11.87 -14.83 5.03
C THR A 471 10.76 -14.05 5.73
N PRO A 472 9.58 -13.89 5.10
CA PRO A 472 8.47 -13.12 5.67
C PRO A 472 7.91 -13.78 6.93
N THR A 473 7.21 -12.99 7.73
CA THR A 473 6.34 -13.49 8.80
C THR A 473 4.92 -13.69 8.25
N GLN A 474 3.94 -13.89 9.12
CA GLN A 474 2.53 -13.97 8.70
C GLN A 474 2.03 -12.64 8.10
N ASN A 475 2.43 -11.51 8.69
CA ASN A 475 1.93 -10.19 8.34
C ASN A 475 3.01 -9.25 7.81
N GLN A 476 4.28 -9.56 8.01
CA GLN A 476 5.40 -8.71 7.65
C GLN A 476 6.18 -9.30 6.48
N ASP A 477 6.49 -8.48 5.49
CA ASP A 477 7.42 -8.83 4.42
C ASP A 477 8.34 -7.64 4.13
N GLY A 478 9.36 -7.86 3.31
CA GLY A 478 10.31 -6.83 2.91
C GLY A 478 11.25 -7.26 1.80
N VAL A 479 11.87 -6.25 1.21
CA VAL A 479 12.94 -6.40 0.22
C VAL A 479 14.24 -5.90 0.84
N ALA A 480 15.24 -6.78 0.86
CA ALA A 480 16.57 -6.45 1.33
C ALA A 480 17.59 -6.51 0.20
N ALA A 481 18.53 -5.57 0.21
CA ALA A 481 19.68 -5.57 -0.67
C ALA A 481 20.98 -5.45 0.12
N TYR A 482 22.02 -6.16 -0.34
CA TYR A 482 23.36 -6.07 0.18
C TYR A 482 24.36 -5.76 -0.93
N ASP A 483 25.05 -4.63 -0.77
CA ASP A 483 26.16 -4.22 -1.61
C ASP A 483 27.47 -4.48 -0.86
N SER A 484 28.11 -5.61 -1.16
CA SER A 484 29.38 -5.99 -0.56
C SER A 484 30.54 -5.07 -0.95
N GLY A 485 30.45 -4.40 -2.11
CA GLY A 485 31.48 -3.48 -2.59
C GLY A 485 31.46 -2.16 -1.82
N GLN A 486 30.26 -1.65 -1.54
CA GLN A 486 30.04 -0.45 -0.73
C GLN A 486 29.97 -0.73 0.77
N LYS A 487 29.82 -2.01 1.14
CA LYS A 487 29.53 -2.46 2.51
C LYS A 487 28.28 -1.78 3.06
N THR A 488 27.20 -1.79 2.28
CA THR A 488 25.91 -1.23 2.69
C THR A 488 24.84 -2.29 2.58
N PHE A 489 24.05 -2.44 3.64
CA PHE A 489 22.83 -3.25 3.64
C PHE A 489 21.63 -2.33 3.80
N SER A 490 20.56 -2.59 3.07
CA SER A 490 19.29 -1.90 3.20
C SER A 490 18.13 -2.89 3.16
N LEU A 491 17.21 -2.80 4.11
CA LEU A 491 15.95 -3.52 4.14
C LEU A 491 14.81 -2.51 4.18
N VAL A 492 13.85 -2.64 3.26
CA VAL A 492 12.56 -1.95 3.30
C VAL A 492 11.49 -2.98 3.66
N PHE A 493 10.69 -2.70 4.69
CA PHE A 493 9.79 -3.70 5.28
C PHE A 493 8.56 -3.05 5.96
N GLY A 494 7.53 -3.84 6.22
CA GLY A 494 6.33 -3.40 6.95
C GLY A 494 5.22 -4.44 6.96
N GLY A 495 4.09 -4.11 7.59
CA GLY A 495 2.88 -4.95 7.62
C GLY A 495 2.54 -5.55 9.00
N GLU A 496 3.39 -5.36 10.00
CA GLU A 496 3.20 -5.90 11.35
C GLU A 496 2.81 -4.80 12.36
N SER A 497 2.19 -5.21 13.47
CA SER A 497 1.90 -4.33 14.60
C SER A 497 2.73 -4.68 15.83
N GLY A 498 2.95 -3.69 16.70
CA GLY A 498 3.58 -3.90 18.00
C GLY A 498 5.09 -4.05 17.94
N SER A 499 5.69 -4.57 19.01
CA SER A 499 7.15 -4.67 19.13
C SER A 499 7.69 -5.94 18.52
N ASN A 500 8.44 -5.81 17.42
CA ASN A 500 8.96 -6.92 16.62
C ASN A 500 10.48 -6.89 16.53
N THR A 501 11.05 -7.81 15.77
CA THR A 501 12.51 -7.95 15.62
C THR A 501 12.90 -8.18 14.17
N VAL A 502 13.99 -7.56 13.74
CA VAL A 502 14.67 -7.90 12.49
C VAL A 502 15.98 -8.62 12.82
N LYS A 503 16.19 -9.80 12.24
CA LYS A 503 17.45 -10.56 12.35
C LYS A 503 18.13 -10.63 10.99
N VAL A 504 19.36 -10.14 10.91
CA VAL A 504 20.16 -10.15 9.67
C VAL A 504 21.41 -11.00 9.89
N SER A 505 21.57 -12.06 9.10
CA SER A 505 22.78 -12.89 9.04
C SER A 505 23.58 -12.63 7.77
N GLY A 506 24.80 -13.17 7.69
CA GLY A 506 25.65 -13.07 6.50
C GLY A 506 26.45 -11.76 6.40
N LEU A 507 26.58 -11.01 7.49
CA LEU A 507 27.24 -9.70 7.52
C LEU A 507 28.75 -9.77 7.82
N GLY A 508 29.41 -10.91 7.60
CA GLY A 508 30.82 -11.11 7.99
C GLY A 508 31.78 -10.03 7.45
N ALA A 509 31.51 -9.47 6.27
CA ALA A 509 32.32 -8.40 5.68
C ALA A 509 32.08 -6.99 6.27
N MET A 510 31.06 -6.82 7.12
CA MET A 510 30.74 -5.56 7.81
C MET A 510 31.62 -5.31 9.05
N GLY A 511 32.40 -6.31 9.50
CA GLY A 511 33.21 -6.22 10.72
C GLY A 511 32.46 -6.68 11.97
N SER A 512 33.01 -6.38 13.15
CA SER A 512 32.46 -6.81 14.45
C SER A 512 31.35 -5.90 14.99
N SER A 513 31.05 -4.80 14.32
CA SER A 513 30.03 -3.83 14.72
C SER A 513 29.48 -3.11 13.49
N VAL A 514 28.19 -2.79 13.53
CA VAL A 514 27.52 -1.98 12.50
C VAL A 514 26.81 -0.80 13.15
N THR A 515 26.72 0.30 12.40
CA THR A 515 25.74 1.34 12.69
C THR A 515 24.45 0.97 11.98
N ALA A 516 23.39 0.79 12.76
CA ALA A 516 22.05 0.52 12.28
C ALA A 516 21.19 1.78 12.39
N THR A 517 20.66 2.24 11.26
CA THR A 517 19.74 3.38 11.19
C THR A 517 18.37 2.88 10.77
N LEU A 518 17.38 3.08 11.66
CA LEU A 518 15.98 2.74 11.42
C LEU A 518 15.19 4.01 11.10
N ARG A 519 14.48 3.98 9.99
CA ARG A 519 13.60 5.07 9.53
C ARG A 519 12.18 4.55 9.32
N TYR A 520 11.22 5.47 9.33
CA TYR A 520 9.79 5.19 9.27
C TYR A 520 9.03 6.24 8.46
N VAL A 521 8.01 5.78 7.74
CA VAL A 521 6.92 6.59 7.18
C VAL A 521 5.57 5.98 7.52
N PRO A 522 4.55 6.81 7.83
CA PRO A 522 3.24 6.32 8.28
C PRO A 522 2.35 5.85 7.14
N GLY A 523 1.31 5.08 7.45
CA GLY A 523 0.18 4.89 6.53
C GLY A 523 -0.68 6.15 6.43
N SER A 524 -0.32 7.08 5.55
CA SER A 524 -1.02 8.38 5.43
C SER A 524 -2.04 8.46 4.28
N GLY A 525 -2.04 7.49 3.37
CA GLY A 525 -2.80 7.55 2.12
C GLY A 525 -2.23 8.56 1.11
N ARG A 526 -2.84 8.61 -0.09
CA ARG A 526 -2.33 9.41 -1.22
C ARG A 526 -2.54 10.91 -1.10
N THR A 527 -3.58 11.39 -0.41
CA THR A 527 -3.89 12.83 -0.34
C THR A 527 -3.17 13.56 0.79
N THR A 528 -2.14 12.93 1.38
CA THR A 528 -1.37 13.51 2.48
C THR A 528 0.10 13.50 2.13
N ASN A 529 0.69 14.70 2.08
CA ASN A 529 2.11 14.85 1.83
C ASN A 529 2.92 14.50 3.07
N VAL A 530 4.04 13.83 2.84
CA VAL A 530 5.04 13.51 3.86
C VAL A 530 6.34 14.15 3.43
N ALA A 531 6.80 15.17 4.17
CA ALA A 531 7.96 15.97 3.78
C ALA A 531 9.28 15.18 3.82
N SER A 532 9.40 14.24 4.76
CA SER A 532 10.54 13.33 4.87
C SER A 532 10.21 12.14 5.76
N ALA A 533 11.02 11.09 5.62
CA ALA A 533 11.10 10.01 6.58
C ALA A 533 11.48 10.48 7.99
N THR A 534 10.93 9.82 9.01
CA THR A 534 11.35 10.00 10.41
C THR A 534 12.46 9.00 10.74
N THR A 535 13.58 9.46 11.30
CA THR A 535 14.60 8.54 11.85
C THR A 535 14.19 8.17 13.27
N LEU A 536 13.89 6.90 13.50
CA LEU A 536 13.49 6.38 14.82
C LEU A 536 14.71 6.10 15.69
N SER A 537 15.77 5.56 15.10
CA SER A 537 17.01 5.27 15.83
C SER A 537 18.22 5.26 14.90
N SER A 538 19.40 5.52 15.48
CA SER A 538 20.69 5.27 14.85
C SER A 538 21.70 4.90 15.93
N ALA A 539 22.13 3.63 15.97
CA ALA A 539 22.95 3.11 17.06
C ALA A 539 23.91 2.01 16.59
N ALA A 540 24.95 1.75 17.41
CA ALA A 540 25.84 0.60 17.22
C ALA A 540 25.16 -0.69 17.67
N TYR A 541 25.37 -1.74 16.88
CA TYR A 541 25.04 -3.10 17.29
C TYR A 541 26.23 -4.03 17.01
N PRO A 542 26.56 -4.92 17.95
CA PRO A 542 27.59 -5.92 17.73
C PRO A 542 27.15 -6.92 16.66
N VAL A 543 28.08 -7.29 15.79
CA VAL A 543 27.90 -8.41 14.87
C VAL A 543 28.51 -9.63 15.53
N THR A 544 27.66 -10.56 15.97
CA THR A 544 28.07 -11.80 16.64
C THR A 544 27.82 -12.96 15.68
N ASP A 545 28.85 -13.73 15.36
CA ASP A 545 28.79 -14.83 14.40
C ASP A 545 28.17 -14.42 13.05
N GLY A 546 28.57 -13.24 12.55
CA GLY A 546 28.07 -12.67 11.29
C GLY A 546 26.59 -12.28 11.32
N THR A 547 25.99 -12.22 12.51
CA THR A 547 24.57 -11.97 12.73
C THR A 547 24.36 -10.74 13.62
N VAL A 548 23.29 -10.02 13.35
CA VAL A 548 22.82 -8.90 14.17
C VAL A 548 21.31 -8.96 14.30
N THR A 549 20.81 -8.53 15.46
CA THR A 549 19.38 -8.54 15.80
C THR A 549 18.98 -7.15 16.26
N PHE A 550 17.89 -6.62 15.71
CA PHE A 550 17.40 -5.28 15.97
C PHE A 550 15.96 -5.30 16.46
N PRO A 551 15.64 -4.67 17.60
CA PRO A 551 14.26 -4.45 17.98
C PRO A 551 13.64 -3.36 17.09
N VAL A 552 12.38 -3.57 16.71
CA VAL A 552 11.55 -2.57 16.03
C VAL A 552 10.32 -2.36 16.91
N PRO A 553 10.35 -1.35 17.81
CA PRO A 553 9.26 -1.12 18.74
C PRO A 553 8.05 -0.49 18.02
N ASP A 554 6.86 -0.84 18.50
CA ASP A 554 5.59 -0.18 18.18
C ASP A 554 5.35 0.00 16.67
N GLU A 555 5.47 -1.08 15.91
CA GLU A 555 5.22 -1.05 14.47
C GLU A 555 3.78 -0.63 14.13
N ASP A 556 3.67 0.23 13.11
CA ASP A 556 2.45 0.60 12.43
C ASP A 556 2.24 -0.38 11.25
N PRO A 557 1.18 -1.21 11.27
CA PRO A 557 0.93 -2.19 10.22
C PRO A 557 0.62 -1.56 8.87
N SER A 558 0.30 -0.27 8.81
CA SER A 558 0.06 0.49 7.58
C SER A 558 1.29 1.28 7.09
N GLY A 559 2.28 1.48 7.95
CA GLY A 559 3.50 2.21 7.65
C GLY A 559 4.59 1.34 7.02
N ALA A 560 5.69 1.96 6.63
CA ALA A 560 6.89 1.26 6.14
C ALA A 560 8.14 1.73 6.86
N TYR A 561 9.08 0.81 6.99
CA TYR A 561 10.34 0.97 7.70
C TYR A 561 11.52 0.75 6.75
N GLN A 562 12.61 1.48 7.01
CA GLN A 562 13.90 1.23 6.37
C GLN A 562 14.95 0.96 7.44
N LEU A 563 15.61 -0.19 7.38
CA LEU A 563 16.80 -0.50 8.15
C LEU A 563 18.03 -0.41 7.24
N VAL A 564 18.97 0.49 7.57
CA VAL A 564 20.26 0.60 6.87
C VAL A 564 21.39 0.22 7.81
N LEU A 565 22.25 -0.70 7.38
CA LEU A 565 23.44 -1.12 8.13
C LEU A 565 24.71 -0.73 7.36
N THR A 566 25.63 -0.11 8.09
CA THR A 566 26.97 0.26 7.59
C THR A 566 28.04 -0.13 8.61
N PRO A 567 29.27 -0.46 8.19
CA PRO A 567 30.38 -0.74 9.10
C PRO A 567 30.60 0.40 10.09
N ARG A 568 31.00 0.05 11.31
CA ARG A 568 31.37 1.01 12.36
C ARG A 568 32.82 0.84 12.79
#